data_AF-A0A8T6DIN1-F1
#
_entry.id   AF-A0A8T6DIN1-F1
#
_cell.length_a   1.000
_cell.length_b   1.000
_cell.length_c   1.000
_cell.angle_alpha   90.00
_cell.angle_beta   90.00
_cell.angle_gamma   90.00
#
_symmetry.space_group_name_H-M   'P 1'
#
loop_
_entity.id
_entity.type
_entity.pdbx_description
1 polymer ?
#
loop_
_entity_poly.entity_id
_entity_poly.type
_entity_poly.pdbx_seq_one_letter_code
_entity_poly.pdbx_strand_id
1 'polypeptide(L)'
;MKVEVGELTLITGGARSGKSSFAERLAMQGERALFVATAEPLDDDMTRRIAAHKASRPAEWDTLEEPLALPDATREYICSSPTEYDTIIIDCLTMWVSNLLLRYENYADCEARIVGAAKALLDVYASDSGNRRWIIVTNEVGLGIVPSSSLGRAYRDSLGRVNSLVASCADRVYLMAAGLALDLKTLGARHINDIGDTPGMGIINPEQRRDCE
;
A
#
# COMPACT_ATOMS: atom_id res chain seq x y z
N MET A 1 12.79 -13.92 5.37
CA MET A 1 12.10 -12.89 4.59
C MET A 1 12.98 -11.66 4.63
N LYS A 2 13.53 -11.23 3.49
CA LYS A 2 14.36 -10.04 3.39
C LYS A 2 13.70 -9.07 2.39
N VAL A 3 13.82 -7.78 2.64
CA VAL A 3 13.51 -6.73 1.66
C VAL A 3 14.84 -6.16 1.20
N GLU A 4 15.09 -6.20 -0.09
CA GLU A 4 16.33 -5.69 -0.67
C GLU A 4 16.21 -4.18 -0.95
N VAL A 5 17.35 -3.49 -0.95
CA VAL A 5 17.39 -2.07 -1.31
C VAL A 5 16.92 -1.90 -2.77
N GLY A 6 16.04 -0.94 -2.99
CA GLY A 6 15.38 -0.69 -4.27
C GLY A 6 14.08 -1.47 -4.49
N GLU A 7 13.71 -2.39 -3.60
CA GLU A 7 12.43 -3.09 -3.69
C GLU A 7 11.27 -2.28 -3.09
N LEU A 8 10.11 -2.35 -3.76
CA LEU A 8 8.82 -1.95 -3.23
C LEU A 8 8.07 -3.18 -2.69
N THR A 9 7.73 -3.14 -1.40
CA THR A 9 6.93 -4.15 -0.71
C THR A 9 5.57 -3.59 -0.35
N LEU A 10 4.51 -4.23 -0.84
CA LEU A 10 3.13 -3.97 -0.42
C LEU A 10 2.68 -4.99 0.63
N ILE A 11 2.14 -4.52 1.75
CA ILE A 11 1.55 -5.35 2.81
C ILE A 11 0.06 -5.04 2.90
N THR A 12 -0.78 -6.01 2.57
CA THR A 12 -2.25 -5.91 2.62
C THR A 12 -2.87 -6.94 3.56
N GLY A 13 -4.16 -6.82 3.85
CA GLY A 13 -4.92 -7.76 4.68
C GLY A 13 -5.93 -7.09 5.60
N GLY A 14 -6.70 -7.89 6.33
CA GLY A 14 -7.78 -7.40 7.20
C GLY A 14 -7.31 -6.57 8.40
N ALA A 15 -8.23 -5.86 9.04
CA ALA A 15 -7.94 -5.13 10.29
C ALA A 15 -7.39 -6.10 11.37
N ARG A 16 -6.41 -5.64 12.15
CA ARG A 16 -5.75 -6.43 13.23
C ARG A 16 -5.09 -7.73 12.77
N SER A 17 -4.76 -7.89 11.48
CA SER A 17 -4.05 -9.08 10.98
C SER A 17 -2.53 -9.08 11.22
N GLY A 18 -1.98 -8.03 11.85
CA GLY A 18 -0.56 -7.92 12.17
C GLY A 18 0.30 -7.17 11.15
N LYS A 19 -0.31 -6.43 10.21
CA LYS A 19 0.38 -5.69 9.14
C LYS A 19 1.44 -4.71 9.64
N SER A 20 1.07 -3.76 10.51
CA SER A 20 2.00 -2.72 10.99
C SER A 20 3.20 -3.34 11.73
N SER A 21 2.97 -4.32 12.60
CA SER A 21 4.07 -5.04 13.27
C SER A 21 4.95 -5.83 12.28
N PHE A 22 4.39 -6.34 11.19
CA PHE A 22 5.18 -7.01 10.15
C PHE A 22 5.99 -6.00 9.33
N ALA A 23 5.39 -4.86 8.96
CA ALA A 23 6.07 -3.75 8.29
C ALA A 23 7.25 -3.22 9.11
N GLU A 24 7.04 -2.98 10.41
CA GLU A 24 8.08 -2.52 11.33
C GLU A 24 9.24 -3.54 11.42
N ARG A 25 8.93 -4.84 11.53
CA ARG A 25 9.97 -5.89 11.54
C ARG A 25 10.77 -5.98 10.24
N LEU A 26 10.13 -5.73 9.09
CA LEU A 26 10.85 -5.68 7.82
C LEU A 26 11.75 -4.44 7.74
N ALA A 27 11.28 -3.30 8.22
CA ALA A 27 12.07 -2.06 8.21
C ALA A 27 13.23 -2.07 9.21
N MET A 28 13.12 -2.79 10.33
CA MET A 28 14.23 -3.01 11.28
C MET A 28 15.41 -3.81 10.69
N GLN A 29 15.30 -4.30 9.44
CA GLN A 29 16.43 -4.87 8.71
C GLN A 29 17.35 -3.79 8.13
N GLY A 30 16.89 -2.55 8.07
CA GLY A 30 17.68 -1.36 7.80
C GLY A 30 18.23 -0.71 9.08
N GLU A 31 19.08 0.29 8.90
CA GLU A 31 19.65 1.11 9.96
C GLU A 31 18.76 2.31 10.28
N ARG A 32 18.21 3.00 9.25
CA ARG A 32 17.39 4.20 9.42
C ARG A 32 16.15 4.19 8.54
N ALA A 33 14.99 4.41 9.16
CA ALA A 33 13.72 4.48 8.46
C ALA A 33 13.01 5.83 8.64
N LEU A 34 12.35 6.28 7.57
CA LEU A 34 11.33 7.31 7.63
C LEU A 34 9.95 6.64 7.71
N PHE A 35 9.24 6.85 8.81
CA PHE A 35 7.87 6.43 8.98
C PHE A 35 6.91 7.56 8.57
N VAL A 36 6.14 7.35 7.51
CA VAL A 36 5.13 8.29 7.03
C VAL A 36 3.75 7.83 7.52
N ALA A 37 3.25 8.53 8.54
CA ALA A 37 1.95 8.28 9.14
C ALA A 37 0.87 9.09 8.42
N THR A 38 -0.16 8.40 7.91
CA THR A 38 -1.27 9.05 7.20
C THR A 38 -2.56 9.10 8.02
N ALA A 39 -2.58 8.47 9.20
CA ALA A 39 -3.73 8.45 10.09
C ALA A 39 -3.82 9.75 10.89
N GLU A 40 -5.02 10.33 10.96
CA GLU A 40 -5.34 11.41 11.89
C GLU A 40 -5.91 10.81 13.18
N PRO A 41 -5.46 11.23 14.39
CA PRO A 41 -6.00 10.75 15.66
C PRO A 41 -7.40 11.31 15.89
N LEU A 42 -8.41 10.71 15.26
CA LEU A 42 -9.80 11.14 15.34
C LEU A 42 -10.53 10.62 16.59
N ASP A 43 -9.94 9.66 17.31
CA ASP A 43 -10.47 9.12 18.56
C ASP A 43 -9.37 8.72 19.56
N ASP A 44 -9.77 8.52 20.82
CA ASP A 44 -8.86 8.20 21.94
C ASP A 44 -8.20 6.82 21.82
N ASP A 45 -8.85 5.86 21.15
CA ASP A 45 -8.30 4.52 20.92
C ASP A 45 -7.19 4.58 19.86
N MET A 46 -7.40 5.33 18.78
CA MET A 46 -6.42 5.62 17.76
C MET A 46 -5.25 6.42 18.34
N THR A 47 -5.52 7.41 19.18
CA THR A 47 -4.49 8.19 19.89
C THR A 47 -3.60 7.29 20.75
N ARG A 48 -4.20 6.42 21.57
CA ARG A 48 -3.45 5.46 22.40
C ARG A 48 -2.62 4.50 21.56
N ARG A 49 -3.15 4.03 20.43
CA ARG A 49 -2.42 3.13 19.52
C ARG A 49 -1.26 3.83 18.83
N ILE A 50 -1.45 5.06 18.35
CA ILE A 50 -0.38 5.85 17.76
C ILE A 50 0.74 6.07 18.78
N ALA A 51 0.40 6.39 20.04
CA ALA A 51 1.38 6.55 21.09
C ALA A 51 2.17 5.25 21.37
N ALA A 52 1.48 4.10 21.46
CA ALA A 52 2.12 2.81 21.64
C ALA A 52 3.06 2.44 20.48
N HIS A 53 2.63 2.69 19.23
CA HIS A 53 3.45 2.45 18.05
C HIS A 53 4.65 3.39 17.94
N LYS A 54 4.50 4.67 18.30
CA LYS A 54 5.62 5.60 18.36
C LYS A 54 6.66 5.14 19.39
N ALA A 55 6.21 4.67 20.55
CA ALA A 55 7.10 4.18 21.60
C ALA A 55 7.82 2.87 21.26
N SER A 56 7.30 2.06 20.33
CA SER A 56 7.93 0.81 19.90
C SER A 56 8.95 0.97 18.77
N ARG A 57 9.04 2.17 18.17
CA ARG A 57 9.98 2.44 17.07
C ARG A 57 11.38 2.75 17.62
N PRO A 58 12.44 2.33 16.91
CA PRO A 58 13.80 2.76 17.22
C PRO A 58 13.92 4.28 17.24
N ALA A 59 14.82 4.81 18.08
CA ALA A 59 15.02 6.26 18.22
C ALA A 59 15.61 6.90 16.96
N GLU A 60 16.23 6.08 16.11
CA GLU A 60 16.85 6.44 14.84
C GLU A 60 15.82 6.63 13.71
N TRP A 61 14.55 6.34 13.96
CA TRP A 61 13.48 6.51 12.98
C TRP A 61 12.86 7.88 13.07
N ASP A 62 12.76 8.55 11.92
CA ASP A 62 12.01 9.77 11.81
C ASP A 62 10.54 9.48 11.50
N THR A 63 9.65 10.37 11.95
CA THR A 63 8.22 10.27 11.66
C THR A 63 7.74 11.54 10.96
N LEU A 64 7.15 11.36 9.78
CA LEU A 64 6.42 12.38 9.03
C LEU A 64 4.91 12.10 9.17
N GLU A 65 4.16 13.04 9.71
CA GLU A 65 2.69 12.96 9.74
C GLU A 65 2.12 13.73 8.55
N GLU A 66 1.61 13.02 7.55
CA GLU A 66 1.02 13.63 6.35
C GLU A 66 -0.25 12.87 5.92
N PRO A 67 -1.45 13.39 6.26
CA PRO A 67 -2.71 12.73 5.96
C PRO A 67 -3.24 12.96 4.55
N LEU A 68 -2.72 13.93 3.78
CA LEU A 68 -3.31 14.39 2.51
C LEU A 68 -2.28 14.46 1.38
N ALA A 69 -1.24 15.28 1.50
CA ALA A 69 -0.24 15.57 0.47
C ALA A 69 0.91 14.54 0.46
N LEU A 70 0.57 13.26 0.66
CA LEU A 70 1.51 12.16 0.88
C LEU A 70 2.67 12.11 -0.14
N PRO A 71 2.45 12.19 -1.47
CA PRO A 71 3.56 12.14 -2.43
C PRO A 71 4.53 13.31 -2.27
N ASP A 72 4.02 14.54 -2.19
CA ASP A 72 4.84 15.74 -2.19
C ASP A 72 5.58 15.90 -0.86
N ALA A 73 4.90 15.68 0.26
CA ALA A 73 5.55 15.73 1.58
C ALA A 73 6.63 14.65 1.74
N THR A 74 6.38 13.44 1.23
CA THR A 74 7.38 12.36 1.27
C THR A 74 8.62 12.76 0.46
N ARG A 75 8.42 13.28 -0.75
CA ARG A 75 9.52 13.76 -1.61
C ARG A 75 10.30 14.89 -0.93
N GLU A 76 9.59 15.92 -0.46
CA GLU A 76 10.19 17.09 0.19
C GLU A 76 11.01 16.68 1.42
N TYR A 77 10.48 15.79 2.26
CA TYR A 77 11.17 15.31 3.45
C TYR A 77 12.44 14.54 3.09
N ILE A 78 12.38 13.63 2.11
CA ILE A 78 13.55 12.88 1.66
C ILE A 78 14.61 13.80 1.07
N CYS A 79 14.22 14.81 0.27
CA CYS A 79 15.17 15.71 -0.39
C CYS A 79 15.78 16.77 0.53
N SER A 80 15.05 17.20 1.56
CA SER A 80 15.50 18.26 2.48
C SER A 80 16.19 17.72 3.73
N SER A 81 16.01 16.44 4.06
CA SER A 81 16.62 15.86 5.24
C SER A 81 18.14 15.76 5.09
N PRO A 82 18.93 16.17 6.09
CA PRO A 82 20.36 15.90 6.14
C PRO A 82 20.67 14.43 6.46
N THR A 83 19.65 13.66 6.84
CA THR A 83 19.75 12.23 7.15
C THR A 83 19.42 11.40 5.92
N GLU A 84 20.27 10.43 5.61
CA GLU A 84 19.92 9.38 4.66
C GLU A 84 19.09 8.29 5.37
N TYR A 85 17.91 8.02 4.82
CA TYR A 85 17.08 6.87 5.19
C TYR A 85 17.33 5.74 4.19
N ASP A 86 17.50 4.52 4.68
CA ASP A 86 17.57 3.34 3.82
C ASP A 86 16.19 2.68 3.60
N THR A 87 15.20 3.07 4.40
CA THR A 87 13.85 2.50 4.37
C THR A 87 12.80 3.60 4.51
N ILE A 88 11.78 3.55 3.66
CA ILE A 88 10.58 4.38 3.74
C ILE A 88 9.39 3.48 4.05
N ILE A 89 8.63 3.80 5.10
CA ILE A 89 7.43 3.06 5.50
C ILE A 89 6.24 4.00 5.40
N ILE A 90 5.19 3.59 4.69
CA ILE A 90 3.92 4.32 4.61
C ILE A 90 2.84 3.49 5.30
N ASP A 91 2.30 3.98 6.42
CA ASP A 91 1.21 3.34 7.18
C ASP A 91 0.09 4.37 7.44
N CYS A 92 -1.04 4.31 6.72
CA CYS A 92 -1.35 3.41 5.61
C CYS A 92 -2.18 4.06 4.51
N LEU A 93 -2.15 3.46 3.32
CA LEU A 93 -2.99 3.89 2.21
C LEU A 93 -4.48 3.88 2.55
N THR A 94 -4.91 3.00 3.44
CA THR A 94 -6.29 2.94 3.96
C THR A 94 -6.76 4.29 4.49
N MET A 95 -5.99 4.88 5.42
CA MET A 95 -6.34 6.14 6.05
C MET A 95 -6.14 7.30 5.08
N TRP A 96 -5.07 7.27 4.30
CA TRP A 96 -4.82 8.29 3.29
C TRP A 96 -5.95 8.40 2.26
N VAL A 97 -6.40 7.28 1.70
CA VAL A 97 -7.53 7.24 0.75
C VAL A 97 -8.82 7.71 1.42
N SER A 98 -9.06 7.34 2.69
CA SER A 98 -10.20 7.84 3.46
C SER A 98 -10.15 9.37 3.61
N ASN A 99 -9.01 9.92 4.02
CA ASN A 99 -8.83 11.35 4.22
C ASN A 99 -9.02 12.13 2.92
N LEU A 100 -8.46 11.65 1.82
CA LEU A 100 -8.66 12.25 0.49
C LEU A 100 -10.14 12.24 0.11
N LEU A 101 -10.82 11.12 0.30
CA LEU A 101 -12.23 10.96 -0.09
C LEU A 101 -13.15 11.92 0.69
N LEU A 102 -12.88 12.13 1.98
CA LEU A 102 -13.65 13.03 2.84
C LEU A 102 -13.53 14.51 2.44
N ARG A 103 -12.58 14.88 1.56
CA ARG A 103 -12.45 16.24 1.03
C ARG A 103 -13.37 16.52 -0.16
N TYR A 104 -14.04 15.50 -0.70
CA TYR A 104 -14.94 15.64 -1.83
C TYR A 104 -16.39 15.71 -1.38
N GLU A 105 -17.13 16.69 -1.91
CA GLU A 105 -18.58 16.80 -1.73
C GLU A 105 -19.33 15.80 -2.63
N ASN A 106 -18.74 15.41 -3.76
CA ASN A 106 -19.27 14.43 -4.71
C ASN A 106 -18.21 13.40 -5.10
N TYR A 107 -18.60 12.12 -5.12
CA TYR A 107 -17.73 10.97 -5.36
C TYR A 107 -17.68 10.49 -6.81
N ALA A 108 -18.37 11.14 -7.76
CA ALA A 108 -18.41 10.71 -9.15
C ALA A 108 -17.01 10.59 -9.79
N ASP A 109 -16.09 11.50 -9.45
CA ASP A 109 -14.73 11.56 -10.03
C ASP A 109 -13.61 11.31 -8.99
N CYS A 110 -13.96 10.95 -7.76
CA CYS A 110 -12.97 10.84 -6.69
C CYS A 110 -11.97 9.70 -6.95
N GLU A 111 -12.44 8.57 -7.50
CA GLU A 111 -11.60 7.41 -7.80
C GLU A 111 -10.44 7.79 -8.72
N ALA A 112 -10.71 8.45 -9.85
CA ALA A 112 -9.70 8.84 -10.82
C ALA A 112 -8.64 9.79 -10.21
N ARG A 113 -9.07 10.73 -9.37
CA ARG A 113 -8.16 11.67 -8.68
C ARG A 113 -7.30 10.98 -7.63
N ILE A 114 -7.89 10.10 -6.83
CA ILE A 114 -7.19 9.32 -5.81
C ILE A 114 -6.17 8.37 -6.46
N VAL A 115 -6.55 7.71 -7.55
CA VAL A 115 -5.63 6.87 -8.35
C VAL A 115 -4.52 7.73 -8.95
N GLY A 116 -4.83 8.94 -9.43
CA GLY A 116 -3.81 9.91 -9.88
C GLY A 116 -2.81 10.28 -8.79
N ALA A 117 -3.28 10.52 -7.56
CA ALA A 117 -2.41 10.77 -6.43
C ALA A 117 -1.54 9.55 -6.08
N ALA A 118 -2.09 8.33 -6.18
CA ALA A 118 -1.33 7.10 -5.94
C ALA A 118 -0.26 6.88 -7.02
N LYS A 119 -0.51 7.28 -8.27
CA LYS A 119 0.53 7.31 -9.32
C LYS A 119 1.63 8.29 -8.97
N ALA A 120 1.29 9.49 -8.51
CA ALA A 120 2.29 10.46 -8.07
C ALA A 120 3.16 9.92 -6.92
N LEU A 121 2.60 9.14 -5.99
CA LEU A 121 3.37 8.44 -4.96
C LEU A 121 4.35 7.42 -5.56
N LEU A 122 3.90 6.63 -6.53
CA LEU A 122 4.77 5.69 -7.25
C LEU A 122 5.86 6.40 -8.07
N ASP A 123 5.59 7.60 -8.59
CA ASP A 123 6.60 8.43 -9.24
C ASP A 123 7.68 8.90 -8.25
N VAL A 124 7.32 9.16 -6.98
CA VAL A 124 8.31 9.43 -5.91
C VAL A 124 9.20 8.21 -5.71
N TYR A 125 8.60 7.02 -5.55
CA TYR A 125 9.35 5.76 -5.45
C TYR A 125 10.27 5.55 -6.66
N ALA A 126 9.77 5.74 -7.88
CA ALA A 126 10.57 5.57 -9.09
C ALA A 126 11.74 6.57 -9.17
N SER A 127 11.54 7.81 -8.72
CA SER A 127 12.60 8.83 -8.68
C SER A 127 13.72 8.52 -7.68
N ASP A 128 13.46 7.66 -6.71
CA ASP A 128 14.43 7.22 -5.70
C ASP A 128 15.56 6.37 -6.29
N SER A 129 15.43 5.93 -7.56
CA SER A 129 16.47 5.21 -8.33
C SER A 129 17.01 3.95 -7.63
N GLY A 130 16.18 3.32 -6.80
CA GLY A 130 16.53 2.10 -6.08
C GLY A 130 17.42 2.32 -4.86
N ASN A 131 17.54 3.55 -4.32
CA ASN A 131 18.40 3.83 -3.18
C ASN A 131 17.85 3.32 -1.85
N ARG A 132 16.52 3.14 -1.74
CA ARG A 132 15.86 2.81 -0.47
C ARG A 132 14.91 1.64 -0.64
N ARG A 133 14.59 0.99 0.48
CA ARG A 133 13.50 0.02 0.60
C ARG A 133 12.20 0.79 0.78
N TRP A 134 11.16 0.41 0.06
CA TRP A 134 9.83 1.01 0.24
C TRP A 134 8.86 -0.03 0.77
N ILE A 135 8.21 0.27 1.89
CA ILE A 135 7.21 -0.59 2.52
C ILE A 135 5.91 0.18 2.62
N ILE A 136 4.88 -0.28 1.93
CA ILE A 136 3.58 0.35 1.91
C ILE A 136 2.55 -0.57 2.56
N VAL A 137 1.82 -0.06 3.54
CA VAL A 137 0.77 -0.79 4.26
C VAL A 137 -0.60 -0.33 3.79
N THR A 138 -1.51 -1.29 3.62
CA THR A 138 -2.92 -1.04 3.28
C THR A 138 -3.83 -2.11 3.85
N ASN A 139 -5.14 -1.85 3.93
CA ASN A 139 -6.15 -2.83 4.29
C ASN A 139 -6.74 -3.46 3.03
N GLU A 140 -7.09 -4.74 3.14
CA GLU A 140 -8.01 -5.39 2.21
C GLU A 140 -9.45 -5.24 2.74
N VAL A 141 -10.31 -4.56 1.97
CA VAL A 141 -11.69 -4.22 2.37
C VAL A 141 -12.74 -4.72 1.36
N GLY A 142 -12.32 -5.31 0.25
CA GLY A 142 -13.16 -5.75 -0.86
C GLY A 142 -13.71 -7.18 -0.72
N LEU A 143 -13.30 -7.93 0.29
CA LEU A 143 -13.72 -9.34 0.50
C LEU A 143 -15.06 -9.49 1.24
N GLY A 144 -15.76 -8.38 1.52
CA GLY A 144 -17.04 -8.34 2.24
C GLY A 144 -18.25 -8.01 1.37
N ILE A 145 -19.36 -7.69 2.03
CA ILE A 145 -20.61 -7.25 1.37
C ILE A 145 -20.42 -5.86 0.76
N VAL A 146 -21.14 -5.56 -0.33
CA VAL A 146 -21.21 -4.23 -0.92
C VAL A 146 -21.76 -3.22 0.11
N PRO A 147 -21.06 -2.11 0.40
CA PRO A 147 -21.57 -1.09 1.31
C PRO A 147 -22.90 -0.50 0.83
N SER A 148 -23.82 -0.23 1.75
CA SER A 148 -25.11 0.39 1.44
C SER A 148 -25.00 1.88 1.13
N SER A 149 -24.01 2.58 1.70
CA SER A 149 -23.76 4.00 1.46
C SER A 149 -22.94 4.26 0.19
N SER A 150 -23.20 5.40 -0.46
CA SER A 150 -22.41 5.87 -1.62
C SER A 150 -20.94 6.10 -1.24
N LEU A 151 -20.69 6.75 -0.09
CA LEU A 151 -19.35 6.96 0.45
C LEU A 151 -18.61 5.64 0.68
N GLY A 152 -19.29 4.64 1.25
CA GLY A 152 -18.68 3.33 1.51
C GLY A 152 -18.28 2.61 0.22
N ARG A 153 -19.12 2.66 -0.82
CA ARG A 153 -18.79 2.11 -2.15
C ARG A 153 -17.62 2.85 -2.79
N ALA A 154 -17.66 4.18 -2.81
CA ALA A 154 -16.59 5.00 -3.36
C ALA A 154 -15.24 4.74 -2.67
N TYR A 155 -15.25 4.60 -1.34
CA TYR A 155 -14.08 4.26 -0.55
C TYR A 155 -13.53 2.87 -0.89
N ARG A 156 -14.38 1.84 -0.86
CA ARG A 156 -13.98 0.46 -1.17
C ARG A 156 -13.40 0.35 -2.57
N ASP A 157 -14.08 0.93 -3.55
CA ASP A 157 -13.70 0.84 -4.95
C ASP A 157 -12.39 1.63 -5.21
N SER A 158 -12.27 2.85 -4.68
CA SER A 158 -11.03 3.65 -4.77
C SER A 158 -9.84 2.96 -4.11
N LEU A 159 -10.00 2.44 -2.88
CA LEU A 159 -8.92 1.74 -2.18
C LEU A 159 -8.52 0.45 -2.92
N GLY A 160 -9.48 -0.29 -3.47
CA GLY A 160 -9.20 -1.46 -4.30
C GLY A 160 -8.36 -1.12 -5.55
N ARG A 161 -8.68 -0.02 -6.24
CA ARG A 161 -7.89 0.47 -7.38
C ARG A 161 -6.48 0.87 -6.97
N VAL A 162 -6.34 1.61 -5.88
CA VAL A 162 -5.03 2.00 -5.34
C VAL A 162 -4.21 0.78 -4.96
N ASN A 163 -4.80 -0.18 -4.24
CA ASN A 163 -4.13 -1.42 -3.85
C ASN A 163 -3.64 -2.20 -5.08
N SER A 164 -4.49 -2.36 -6.10
CA SER A 164 -4.12 -3.05 -7.35
C SER A 164 -2.99 -2.33 -8.08
N LEU A 165 -3.06 -1.00 -8.18
CA LEU A 165 -2.02 -0.19 -8.81
C LEU A 165 -0.67 -0.38 -8.10
N VAL A 166 -0.63 -0.21 -6.78
CA VAL A 166 0.62 -0.37 -6.01
C VAL A 166 1.13 -1.81 -6.08
N ALA A 167 0.25 -2.82 -6.02
CA ALA A 167 0.62 -4.22 -6.15
C ALA A 167 1.26 -4.54 -7.51
N SER A 168 0.85 -3.85 -8.58
CA SER A 168 1.44 -4.03 -9.92
C SER A 168 2.89 -3.55 -9.99
N CYS A 169 3.26 -2.54 -9.21
CA CYS A 169 4.62 -2.00 -9.15
C CYS A 169 5.48 -2.64 -8.05
N ALA A 170 4.87 -3.26 -7.05
CA ALA A 170 5.59 -3.81 -5.90
C ALA A 170 6.30 -5.11 -6.23
N ASP A 171 7.60 -5.23 -5.98
CA ASP A 171 8.38 -6.46 -6.12
C ASP A 171 7.87 -7.59 -5.21
N ARG A 172 7.35 -7.23 -4.04
CA ARG A 172 6.77 -8.15 -3.05
C ARG A 172 5.38 -7.72 -2.66
N VAL A 173 4.46 -8.69 -2.57
CA VAL A 173 3.10 -8.45 -2.06
C VAL A 173 2.78 -9.49 -1.00
N TYR A 174 2.60 -9.04 0.24
CA TYR A 174 2.22 -9.88 1.36
C TYR A 174 0.75 -9.70 1.72
N LEU A 175 0.00 -10.80 1.80
CA LEU A 175 -1.30 -10.85 2.43
C LEU A 175 -1.15 -11.31 3.88
N MET A 176 -1.54 -10.45 4.83
CA MET A 176 -1.52 -10.76 6.25
C MET A 176 -2.86 -11.35 6.70
N ALA A 177 -2.82 -12.57 7.23
CA ALA A 177 -3.98 -13.28 7.77
C ALA A 177 -3.62 -13.95 9.10
N ALA A 178 -4.35 -13.61 10.18
CA ALA A 178 -4.13 -14.16 11.52
C ALA A 178 -2.66 -14.08 12.02
N GLY A 179 -1.94 -13.00 11.66
CA GLY A 179 -0.53 -12.82 12.01
C GLY A 179 0.45 -13.55 11.08
N LEU A 180 -0.03 -14.34 10.12
CA LEU A 180 0.77 -15.02 9.11
C LEU A 180 0.91 -14.15 7.86
N ALA A 181 2.11 -14.10 7.30
CA ALA A 181 2.41 -13.41 6.05
C ALA A 181 2.44 -14.41 4.90
N LEU A 182 1.50 -14.28 3.95
CA LEU A 182 1.51 -15.02 2.69
C LEU A 182 2.17 -14.17 1.61
N ASP A 183 3.33 -14.59 1.10
CA ASP A 183 3.98 -13.96 -0.05
C ASP A 183 3.26 -14.38 -1.34
N LEU A 184 2.38 -13.52 -1.84
CA LEU A 184 1.55 -13.83 -2.99
C LEU A 184 2.38 -14.06 -4.26
N LYS A 185 3.45 -13.28 -4.46
CA LYS A 185 4.29 -13.38 -5.65
C LYS A 185 5.13 -14.66 -5.63
N THR A 186 5.68 -15.04 -4.47
CA THR A 186 6.37 -16.34 -4.32
C THR A 186 5.41 -17.53 -4.47
N LEU A 187 4.14 -17.39 -4.09
CA LEU A 187 3.09 -18.38 -4.32
C LEU A 187 2.65 -18.47 -5.80
N GLY A 188 3.24 -17.66 -6.69
CA GLY A 188 2.96 -17.66 -8.13
C GLY A 188 1.79 -16.77 -8.55
N ALA A 189 1.26 -15.93 -7.67
CA ALA A 189 0.28 -14.92 -8.06
C ALA A 189 0.93 -13.91 -9.01
N ARG A 190 0.23 -13.59 -10.10
CA ARG A 190 0.63 -12.57 -11.06
C ARG A 190 -0.38 -11.44 -11.02
N HIS A 191 0.08 -10.22 -11.24
CA HIS A 191 -0.85 -9.11 -11.42
C HIS A 191 -1.62 -9.34 -12.74
N ILE A 192 -2.89 -8.93 -12.79
CA ILE A 192 -3.76 -9.20 -13.95
C ILE A 192 -3.21 -8.68 -15.27
N ASN A 193 -2.45 -7.58 -15.21
CA ASN A 193 -1.79 -6.98 -16.37
C ASN A 193 -0.68 -7.87 -16.96
N ASP A 194 -0.13 -8.81 -16.18
CA ASP A 194 1.00 -9.65 -16.59
C ASP A 194 0.54 -11.02 -17.12
N ILE A 195 -0.77 -11.29 -17.14
CA ILE A 195 -1.33 -12.61 -17.51
C ILE A 195 -1.33 -12.81 -19.04
N GLY A 196 -1.25 -11.74 -19.84
CA GLY A 196 -1.32 -11.78 -21.31
C GLY A 196 0.01 -11.89 -22.06
N ASP A 197 1.14 -11.55 -21.44
CA ASP A 197 2.45 -11.45 -22.12
C ASP A 197 3.20 -12.79 -22.24
N THR A 198 2.49 -13.92 -22.14
CA THR A 198 3.10 -15.25 -22.26
C THR A 198 2.87 -15.81 -23.66
N PRO A 199 3.91 -16.07 -24.48
CA PRO A 199 3.76 -16.93 -25.65
C PRO A 199 3.34 -18.33 -25.15
N GLY A 200 2.09 -18.73 -25.40
CA GLY A 200 1.61 -20.08 -25.10
C GLY A 200 0.41 -20.19 -24.14
N MET A 201 -0.07 -19.09 -23.54
CA MET A 201 -1.35 -19.11 -22.84
C MET A 201 -2.46 -18.84 -23.85
N GLY A 202 -2.75 -19.83 -24.69
CA GLY A 202 -3.90 -19.77 -25.60
C GLY A 202 -5.16 -19.50 -24.79
N ILE A 203 -5.77 -18.33 -24.97
CA ILE A 203 -7.18 -18.14 -24.68
C ILE A 203 -7.88 -19.22 -25.49
N ILE A 204 -8.42 -20.23 -24.81
CA ILE A 204 -9.19 -21.28 -25.48
C ILE A 204 -10.32 -20.56 -26.20
N ASN A 205 -10.22 -20.48 -27.52
CA ASN A 205 -11.22 -19.85 -28.36
C ASN A 205 -12.53 -20.63 -28.15
N PRO A 206 -13.66 -19.98 -27.77
CA PRO A 206 -14.92 -20.69 -27.50
C PRO A 206 -15.42 -21.55 -28.68
N GLU A 207 -14.89 -21.35 -29.88
CA GLU A 207 -15.17 -22.16 -31.06
C GLU A 207 -14.53 -23.57 -31.05
N GLN A 208 -13.51 -23.83 -30.22
CA GLN A 208 -12.83 -25.13 -30.14
C GLN A 208 -13.52 -26.15 -29.21
N ARG A 209 -14.73 -25.85 -28.69
CA ARG A 209 -15.53 -26.78 -27.86
C ARG A 209 -16.49 -27.67 -28.66
N ARG A 210 -16.47 -27.66 -30.00
CA ARG A 210 -17.49 -28.35 -30.81
C ARG A 210 -17.14 -29.75 -31.34
N ASP A 211 -15.94 -30.27 -31.08
CA ASP A 211 -15.51 -31.55 -31.66
C ASP A 211 -15.29 -32.69 -30.63
N CYS A 212 -15.99 -32.64 -29.49
CA CYS A 212 -16.08 -33.78 -28.57
C CYS A 212 -17.55 -34.10 -28.25
N GLU A 213 -18.26 -34.66 -29.22
CA GLU A 213 -19.40 -35.57 -29.04
C GLU A 213 -19.28 -36.76 -29.99
#